data_AF-A0A2S9V9Y9-F1
#
_entry.id   AF-A0A2S9V9Y9-F1
#
_cell.length_a   1.000
_cell.length_b   1.000
_cell.length_c   1.000
_cell.angle_alpha   90.00
_cell.angle_beta   90.00
_cell.angle_gamma   90.00
#
_symmetry.space_group_name_H-M   'P 1'
#
loop_
_entity.id
_entity.type
_entity.pdbx_description
1 polymer ?
#
loop_
_entity_poly.entity_id
_entity_poly.type
_entity_poly.pdbx_seq_one_letter_code
_entity_poly.pdbx_strand_id
1 'polypeptide(L)'
;MKLILKQYLASLKERSELDVVLPDLLSEMGMNVFISPTRGVKEYGVDVAAVGSIRGDAEKVYLFSVKSGNLTRSTWRGNTDQALRPSLEEIQDSFISARIPPEHADKPIVICLCFGGDVHSGIRQDVSGYLRRNTEDNISFEEWNGDKLSDLILEYLLKEELLPKNWQSMLRKSLALLDEPEASHHNFRLLVHSIIESTEDTKGVFNAILRVHICLWILYSWCRDEGNLESAYLSAEYSILHLWDKAKTCQDRKSKTAFKGLLSTYHLISDEYVNIVIAPVAEHLHAASTAVSSPSGIDINLKLFDVMGRVALRGLWMSEELRELNIEDNELKDAEYHSIQENKLDELTVTMKKLIKNNPVLHSPFKDSQAIDLGLALYLFSLDSRNDEFVVSWLEAIVNRVEFAFITNSMYPTTLEKFQELLMHKNTKDKDDSYKEKVTRGSILFPLLATYCSLYKATKLSSVIKEIVDEHLPSCTLQYWYPNKTSEEHMYANSKSHGLATTGFPLTPEEVLTHIGKECKESNQYWELSAVKEGHPHIVLSACRYYRYPVLRDPHEFSM
;
A
#
# COMPACT_ATOMS: atom_id res chain seq x y z
N MET A 1 -16.42 15.85 -14.31
CA MET A 1 -16.19 14.45 -13.91
C MET A 1 -16.07 13.52 -15.10
N LYS A 2 -17.05 13.49 -16.04
CA LYS A 2 -16.93 12.66 -17.25
C LYS A 2 -15.59 12.80 -17.97
N LEU A 3 -15.10 14.03 -18.17
CA LEU A 3 -13.78 14.26 -18.79
C LEU A 3 -12.62 13.62 -18.01
N ILE A 4 -12.61 13.76 -16.68
CA ILE A 4 -11.58 13.17 -15.80
C ILE A 4 -11.63 11.65 -15.87
N LEU A 5 -12.82 11.06 -15.85
CA LEU A 5 -13.00 9.60 -15.96
C LEU A 5 -12.59 9.08 -17.33
N LYS A 6 -12.92 9.81 -18.41
CA LYS A 6 -12.49 9.45 -19.75
C LYS A 6 -10.97 9.53 -19.90
N GLN A 7 -10.33 10.56 -19.32
CA GLN A 7 -8.87 10.66 -19.28
C GLN A 7 -8.25 9.52 -18.47
N TYR A 8 -8.81 9.23 -17.29
CA TYR A 8 -8.41 8.09 -16.46
C TYR A 8 -8.48 6.77 -17.25
N LEU A 9 -9.64 6.44 -17.85
CA LEU A 9 -9.82 5.22 -18.64
C LEU A 9 -8.86 5.15 -19.83
N ALA A 10 -8.61 6.27 -20.50
CA ALA A 10 -7.66 6.32 -21.61
C ALA A 10 -6.19 6.17 -21.15
N SER A 11 -5.87 6.55 -19.92
CA SER A 11 -4.51 6.46 -19.34
C SER A 11 -4.15 5.07 -18.81
N LEU A 12 -5.12 4.15 -18.72
CA LEU A 12 -4.87 2.78 -18.22
C LEU A 12 -3.85 2.09 -19.12
N LYS A 13 -2.73 1.67 -18.53
CA LYS A 13 -1.63 1.01 -19.24
C LYS A 13 -1.76 -0.51 -19.16
N GLU A 14 -2.20 -1.00 -18.01
CA GLU A 14 -2.41 -2.43 -17.80
C GLU A 14 -3.88 -2.83 -17.88
N ARG A 15 -4.11 -4.05 -18.37
CA ARG A 15 -5.44 -4.67 -18.39
C ARG A 15 -5.99 -4.89 -16.97
N SER A 16 -5.10 -5.22 -16.04
CA SER A 16 -5.37 -5.44 -14.61
C SER A 16 -6.13 -4.28 -13.95
N GLU A 17 -5.92 -3.04 -14.43
CA GLU A 17 -6.57 -1.85 -13.88
C GLU A 17 -8.07 -1.80 -14.18
N LEU A 18 -8.48 -2.27 -15.38
CA LEU A 18 -9.88 -2.31 -15.80
C LEU A 18 -10.58 -3.60 -15.33
N ASP A 19 -9.82 -4.68 -15.21
CA ASP A 19 -10.22 -5.98 -14.64
C ASP A 19 -10.68 -5.87 -13.17
N VAL A 20 -10.20 -4.86 -12.43
CA VAL A 20 -10.64 -4.58 -11.05
C VAL A 20 -11.99 -3.85 -11.01
N VAL A 21 -12.21 -2.88 -11.91
CA VAL A 21 -13.41 -2.02 -11.86
C VAL A 21 -14.62 -2.67 -12.56
N LEU A 22 -14.38 -3.47 -13.60
CA LEU A 22 -15.44 -4.00 -14.44
C LEU A 22 -16.38 -5.00 -13.73
N PRO A 23 -15.89 -5.99 -12.95
CA PRO A 23 -16.78 -6.91 -12.22
C PRO A 23 -17.70 -6.19 -11.23
N ASP A 24 -17.17 -5.19 -10.52
CA ASP A 24 -17.94 -4.40 -9.56
C ASP A 24 -18.98 -3.52 -10.27
N LEU A 25 -18.60 -2.90 -11.39
CA LEU A 25 -19.52 -2.14 -12.24
C LEU A 25 -20.70 -3.01 -12.69
N LEU A 26 -20.42 -4.21 -13.21
CA LEU A 26 -21.45 -5.13 -13.70
C LEU A 26 -22.37 -5.59 -12.55
N SER A 27 -21.80 -5.83 -11.37
CA SER A 27 -22.57 -6.19 -10.17
C SER A 27 -23.52 -5.06 -9.75
N GLU A 28 -23.06 -3.81 -9.75
CA GLU A 28 -23.89 -2.63 -9.44
C GLU A 28 -24.93 -2.32 -10.52
N MET A 29 -24.68 -2.75 -11.76
CA MET A 29 -25.69 -2.75 -12.84
C MET A 29 -26.78 -3.82 -12.63
N GLY A 30 -26.66 -4.68 -11.60
CA GLY A 30 -27.59 -5.75 -11.30
C GLY A 30 -27.30 -7.06 -12.02
N MET A 31 -26.08 -7.23 -12.55
CA MET A 31 -25.67 -8.44 -13.27
C MET A 31 -25.01 -9.46 -12.32
N ASN A 32 -25.12 -10.74 -12.65
CA ASN A 32 -24.44 -11.82 -11.95
C ASN A 32 -23.10 -12.14 -12.65
N VAL A 33 -21.99 -11.75 -12.04
CA VAL A 33 -20.63 -12.06 -12.53
C VAL A 33 -20.28 -13.48 -12.10
N PHE A 34 -20.10 -14.39 -13.06
CA PHE A 34 -19.80 -15.80 -12.81
C PHE A 34 -18.38 -16.21 -13.20
N ILE A 35 -17.68 -15.37 -13.97
CA ILE A 35 -16.23 -15.49 -14.21
C ILE A 35 -15.59 -14.14 -13.97
N SER A 36 -14.51 -14.15 -13.18
CA SER A 36 -13.67 -13.00 -12.87
C SER A 36 -12.20 -13.35 -13.11
N PRO A 37 -11.33 -12.35 -13.34
CA PRO A 37 -9.92 -12.57 -13.66
C PRO A 37 -9.25 -13.37 -12.53
N THR A 38 -8.66 -14.51 -12.86
CA THR A 38 -8.00 -15.40 -11.89
C THR A 38 -6.63 -15.78 -12.42
N ARG A 39 -5.55 -15.45 -11.69
CA ARG A 39 -4.18 -15.74 -12.13
C ARG A 39 -3.97 -17.25 -12.29
N GLY A 40 -3.33 -17.67 -13.39
CA GLY A 40 -2.86 -19.04 -13.61
C GLY A 40 -3.78 -19.98 -14.41
N VAL A 41 -5.03 -19.60 -14.68
CA VAL A 41 -6.02 -20.37 -15.46
C VAL A 41 -6.07 -19.85 -16.91
N LYS A 42 -6.26 -20.74 -17.89
CA LYS A 42 -6.40 -20.31 -19.30
C LYS A 42 -7.72 -19.54 -19.51
N GLU A 43 -7.58 -18.28 -19.93
CA GLU A 43 -8.61 -17.27 -20.19
C GLU A 43 -9.65 -17.65 -21.28
N TYR A 44 -9.18 -18.39 -22.30
CA TYR A 44 -9.87 -18.60 -23.60
C TYR A 44 -10.50 -17.32 -24.17
N GLY A 45 -9.80 -16.19 -24.01
CA GLY A 45 -10.20 -14.88 -24.49
C GLY A 45 -11.23 -14.11 -23.65
N VAL A 46 -11.86 -14.73 -22.64
CA VAL A 46 -12.84 -14.08 -21.75
C VAL A 46 -12.22 -13.74 -20.40
N ASP A 47 -12.25 -12.46 -20.06
CA ASP A 47 -11.62 -11.94 -18.85
C ASP A 47 -12.65 -11.77 -17.74
N VAL A 48 -13.85 -11.34 -18.11
CA VAL A 48 -15.02 -11.25 -17.23
C VAL A 48 -16.22 -11.82 -17.96
N ALA A 49 -17.02 -12.64 -17.27
CA ALA A 49 -18.30 -13.10 -17.79
C ALA A 49 -19.42 -12.81 -16.80
N ALA A 50 -20.50 -12.24 -17.31
CA ALA A 50 -21.66 -11.88 -16.51
C ALA A 50 -22.97 -12.22 -17.23
N VAL A 51 -24.01 -12.51 -16.45
CA VAL A 51 -25.38 -12.70 -16.95
C VAL A 51 -26.28 -11.64 -16.36
N GLY A 52 -27.16 -11.07 -17.17
CA GLY A 52 -28.17 -10.15 -16.68
C GLY A 52 -28.87 -9.38 -17.78
N SER A 53 -29.69 -8.41 -17.35
CA SER A 53 -30.37 -7.48 -18.23
C SER A 53 -29.76 -6.09 -18.07
N ILE A 54 -29.45 -5.44 -19.19
CA ILE A 54 -29.04 -4.04 -19.21
C ILE A 54 -30.26 -3.22 -19.66
N ARG A 55 -30.70 -2.26 -18.83
CA ARG A 55 -31.79 -1.32 -19.14
C ARG A 55 -33.15 -1.99 -19.50
N GLY A 56 -33.43 -3.18 -18.97
CA GLY A 56 -34.72 -3.85 -19.14
C GLY A 56 -34.84 -4.70 -20.40
N ASP A 57 -33.74 -4.93 -21.12
CA ASP A 57 -33.67 -5.92 -22.20
C ASP A 57 -33.86 -7.36 -21.68
N ALA A 58 -34.02 -8.32 -22.59
CA ALA A 58 -33.93 -9.74 -22.26
C ALA A 58 -32.60 -10.05 -21.57
N GLU A 59 -32.57 -11.06 -20.69
CA GLU A 59 -31.33 -11.54 -20.09
C GLU A 59 -30.38 -12.09 -21.15
N LYS A 60 -29.13 -11.62 -21.13
CA LYS A 60 -28.07 -12.03 -22.06
C LYS A 60 -26.83 -12.45 -21.28
N VAL A 61 -26.01 -13.28 -21.91
CA VAL A 61 -24.65 -13.61 -21.44
C VAL A 61 -23.67 -12.60 -22.05
N TYR A 62 -22.94 -11.88 -21.22
CA TYR A 62 -21.93 -10.91 -21.65
C TYR A 62 -20.54 -11.48 -21.39
N LEU A 63 -19.74 -11.60 -22.44
CA LEU A 63 -18.38 -12.11 -22.42
C LEU A 63 -17.41 -10.97 -22.74
N PHE A 64 -16.69 -10.48 -21.75
CA PHE A 64 -15.79 -9.34 -21.91
C PHE A 64 -14.37 -9.80 -22.23
N SER A 65 -13.82 -9.25 -23.30
CA SER A 65 -12.39 -9.28 -23.58
C SER A 65 -11.84 -7.86 -23.40
N VAL A 66 -11.01 -7.70 -22.38
CA VAL A 66 -10.50 -6.44 -21.84
C VAL A 66 -9.12 -6.14 -22.42
N LYS A 67 -8.90 -4.91 -22.89
CA LYS A 67 -7.60 -4.40 -23.35
C LYS A 67 -7.37 -2.97 -22.87
N SER A 68 -6.11 -2.60 -22.66
CA SER A 68 -5.75 -1.25 -22.21
C SER A 68 -5.64 -0.26 -23.38
N GLY A 69 -5.91 1.01 -23.09
CA GLY A 69 -5.74 2.13 -24.03
C GLY A 69 -6.55 2.04 -25.33
N ASN A 70 -5.98 2.60 -26.41
CA ASN A 70 -6.60 2.66 -27.73
C ASN A 70 -6.44 1.35 -28.50
N LEU A 71 -7.48 0.95 -29.23
CA LEU A 71 -7.38 -0.17 -30.16
C LEU A 71 -6.68 0.31 -31.44
N THR A 72 -5.48 -0.20 -31.68
CA THR A 72 -4.60 0.12 -32.82
C THR A 72 -4.37 -1.12 -33.67
N ARG A 73 -3.68 -0.98 -34.81
CA ARG A 73 -3.41 -2.14 -35.68
C ARG A 73 -2.64 -3.26 -34.99
N SER A 74 -1.69 -2.92 -34.14
CA SER A 74 -0.94 -3.90 -33.34
C SER A 74 -1.80 -4.54 -32.26
N THR A 75 -2.63 -3.77 -31.55
CA THR A 75 -3.50 -4.33 -30.50
C THR A 75 -4.75 -5.03 -31.07
N TRP A 76 -5.06 -4.86 -32.35
CA TRP A 76 -6.14 -5.59 -33.05
C TRP A 76 -5.68 -6.92 -33.65
N ARG A 77 -4.55 -6.95 -34.39
CA ARG A 77 -4.07 -8.13 -35.15
C ARG A 77 -2.60 -8.52 -34.88
N GLY A 78 -1.99 -8.00 -33.81
CA GLY A 78 -0.58 -8.28 -33.50
C GLY A 78 -0.31 -9.76 -33.23
N ASN A 79 0.96 -10.16 -33.36
CA ASN A 79 1.44 -11.53 -33.13
C ASN A 79 1.69 -11.85 -31.64
N THR A 80 1.00 -11.17 -30.73
CA THR A 80 1.17 -11.31 -29.28
C THR A 80 -0.18 -11.63 -28.65
N ASP A 81 -0.19 -12.36 -27.55
CA ASP A 81 -1.39 -12.69 -26.75
C ASP A 81 -2.17 -11.43 -26.27
N GLN A 82 -1.57 -10.26 -26.41
CA GLN A 82 -2.18 -8.95 -26.17
C GLN A 82 -3.11 -8.44 -27.28
N ALA A 83 -3.15 -9.09 -28.45
CA ALA A 83 -4.06 -8.70 -29.52
C ALA A 83 -5.52 -9.11 -29.19
N LEU A 84 -6.48 -8.26 -29.53
CA LEU A 84 -7.89 -8.49 -29.23
C LEU A 84 -8.53 -9.53 -30.14
N ARG A 85 -8.23 -9.50 -31.45
CA ARG A 85 -8.90 -10.40 -32.40
C ARG A 85 -8.68 -11.89 -32.09
N PRO A 86 -7.46 -12.37 -31.79
CA PRO A 86 -7.27 -13.77 -31.40
C PRO A 86 -8.08 -14.16 -30.17
N SER A 87 -8.21 -13.27 -29.18
CA SER A 87 -9.07 -13.49 -28.02
C SER A 87 -10.53 -13.68 -28.43
N LEU A 88 -11.05 -12.83 -29.34
CA LEU A 88 -12.42 -12.99 -29.85
C LEU A 88 -12.61 -14.32 -30.60
N GLU A 89 -11.62 -14.76 -31.37
CA GLU A 89 -11.63 -16.05 -32.07
C GLU A 89 -11.64 -17.22 -31.04
N GLU A 90 -10.82 -17.16 -29.98
CA GLU A 90 -10.85 -18.17 -28.90
C GLU A 90 -12.21 -18.23 -28.17
N ILE A 91 -12.88 -17.09 -27.96
CA ILE A 91 -14.21 -17.05 -27.35
C ILE A 91 -15.20 -17.87 -28.18
N GLN A 92 -15.21 -17.62 -29.49
CA GLN A 92 -16.12 -18.26 -30.43
C GLN A 92 -15.82 -19.75 -30.59
N ASP A 93 -14.55 -20.11 -30.74
CA ASP A 93 -14.12 -21.46 -31.06
C ASP A 93 -14.15 -22.41 -29.85
N SER A 94 -13.86 -21.88 -28.65
CA SER A 94 -13.61 -22.70 -27.46
C SER A 94 -14.48 -22.34 -26.26
N PHE A 95 -14.64 -21.06 -25.96
CA PHE A 95 -15.28 -20.67 -24.69
C PHE A 95 -16.77 -20.95 -24.68
N ILE A 96 -17.49 -20.52 -25.72
CA ILE A 96 -18.96 -20.60 -25.79
C ILE A 96 -19.44 -22.05 -25.63
N SER A 97 -18.76 -23.00 -26.28
CA SER A 97 -19.16 -24.42 -26.28
C SER A 97 -18.84 -25.16 -24.98
N ALA A 98 -17.86 -24.70 -24.19
CA ALA A 98 -17.30 -25.48 -23.09
C ALA A 98 -17.45 -24.84 -21.70
N ARG A 99 -17.60 -23.51 -21.60
CA ARG A 99 -17.44 -22.76 -20.34
C ARG A 99 -18.70 -22.02 -19.88
N ILE A 100 -19.71 -21.88 -20.72
CA ILE A 100 -20.98 -21.26 -20.32
C ILE A 100 -21.76 -22.23 -19.41
N PRO A 101 -22.21 -21.79 -18.22
CA PRO A 101 -23.05 -22.62 -17.35
C PRO A 101 -24.29 -23.14 -18.08
N PRO A 102 -24.69 -24.42 -17.91
CA PRO A 102 -25.84 -25.00 -18.62
C PRO A 102 -27.15 -24.22 -18.46
N GLU A 103 -27.34 -23.59 -17.29
CA GLU A 103 -28.47 -22.72 -16.97
C GLU A 103 -28.56 -21.43 -17.80
N HIS A 104 -27.52 -21.11 -18.59
CA HIS A 104 -27.45 -19.92 -19.43
C HIS A 104 -27.21 -20.25 -20.92
N ALA A 105 -27.18 -21.53 -21.30
CA ALA A 105 -26.87 -21.97 -22.66
C ALA A 105 -27.86 -21.46 -23.72
N ASP A 106 -29.13 -21.30 -23.35
CA ASP A 106 -30.20 -20.85 -24.25
C ASP A 106 -30.31 -19.32 -24.35
N LYS A 107 -29.47 -18.57 -23.62
CA LYS A 107 -29.53 -17.10 -23.60
C LYS A 107 -28.70 -16.51 -24.75
N PRO A 108 -29.12 -15.36 -25.33
CA PRO A 108 -28.31 -14.66 -26.32
C PRO A 108 -26.96 -14.23 -25.77
N ILE A 109 -25.91 -14.36 -26.59
CA ILE A 109 -24.53 -14.06 -26.21
C ILE A 109 -24.12 -12.71 -26.81
N VAL A 110 -23.50 -11.88 -25.99
CA VAL A 110 -22.89 -10.61 -26.38
C VAL A 110 -21.40 -10.67 -26.07
N ILE A 111 -20.57 -10.65 -27.09
CA ILE A 111 -19.11 -10.56 -26.95
C ILE A 111 -18.72 -9.09 -26.89
N CYS A 112 -18.22 -8.64 -25.75
CA CYS A 112 -17.90 -7.25 -25.46
C CYS A 112 -16.41 -6.98 -25.65
N LEU A 113 -16.10 -6.09 -26.59
CA LEU A 113 -14.76 -5.53 -26.74
C LEU A 113 -14.62 -4.38 -25.74
N CYS A 114 -13.91 -4.62 -24.63
CA CYS A 114 -13.80 -3.67 -23.53
C CYS A 114 -12.42 -3.01 -23.53
N PHE A 115 -12.35 -1.69 -23.72
CA PHE A 115 -11.09 -0.96 -23.72
C PHE A 115 -11.25 0.49 -23.29
N GLY A 116 -10.24 1.01 -22.59
CA GLY A 116 -10.31 2.34 -21.98
C GLY A 116 -10.21 3.52 -22.96
N GLY A 117 -9.65 3.31 -24.15
CA GLY A 117 -9.52 4.32 -25.20
C GLY A 117 -10.59 4.22 -26.30
N ASP A 118 -10.23 4.64 -27.51
CA ASP A 118 -11.04 4.55 -28.71
C ASP A 118 -10.40 3.62 -29.76
N VAL A 119 -11.20 3.11 -30.70
CA VAL A 119 -10.63 2.42 -31.87
C VAL A 119 -10.07 3.44 -32.83
N HIS A 120 -8.78 3.28 -33.12
CA HIS A 120 -8.04 4.11 -34.05
C HIS A 120 -8.70 4.11 -35.44
N SER A 121 -8.84 5.29 -36.04
CA SER A 121 -9.53 5.48 -37.33
C SER A 121 -9.02 4.55 -38.42
N GLY A 122 -7.70 4.35 -38.48
CA GLY A 122 -7.03 3.47 -39.45
C GLY A 122 -7.40 1.98 -39.40
N ILE A 123 -8.09 1.50 -38.35
CA ILE A 123 -8.56 0.10 -38.26
C ILE A 123 -10.07 -0.02 -38.04
N ARG A 124 -10.80 1.10 -37.99
CA ARG A 124 -12.24 1.09 -37.70
C ARG A 124 -13.01 0.20 -38.67
N GLN A 125 -12.70 0.28 -39.96
CA GLN A 125 -13.32 -0.57 -40.99
C GLN A 125 -13.00 -2.06 -40.80
N ASP A 126 -11.78 -2.39 -40.38
CA ASP A 126 -11.38 -3.78 -40.13
C ASP A 126 -12.14 -4.38 -38.95
N VAL A 127 -12.28 -3.61 -37.87
CA VAL A 127 -13.03 -4.00 -36.66
C VAL A 127 -14.50 -4.16 -37.00
N SER A 128 -15.16 -3.13 -37.53
CA SER A 128 -16.58 -3.20 -37.89
C SER A 128 -16.87 -4.31 -38.91
N GLY A 129 -15.96 -4.53 -39.87
CA GLY A 129 -16.06 -5.63 -40.82
C GLY A 129 -15.94 -7.01 -40.18
N TYR A 130 -15.09 -7.17 -39.15
CA TYR A 130 -15.00 -8.41 -38.38
C TYR A 130 -16.26 -8.66 -37.56
N LEU A 131 -16.73 -7.67 -36.79
CA LEU A 131 -17.93 -7.83 -35.95
C LEU A 131 -19.13 -8.22 -36.80
N ARG A 132 -19.33 -7.55 -37.94
CA ARG A 132 -20.44 -7.84 -38.85
C ARG A 132 -20.40 -9.25 -39.45
N ARG A 133 -19.21 -9.76 -39.80
CA ARG A 133 -19.06 -11.10 -40.38
C ARG A 133 -19.28 -12.23 -39.38
N ASN A 134 -19.02 -11.96 -38.11
CA ASN A 134 -19.09 -12.95 -37.03
C ASN A 134 -20.37 -12.83 -36.18
N THR A 135 -21.22 -11.83 -36.46
CA THR A 135 -22.53 -11.71 -35.82
C THR A 135 -23.46 -12.76 -36.41
N GLU A 136 -24.10 -13.54 -35.54
CA GLU A 136 -25.05 -14.60 -35.86
C GLU A 136 -26.36 -14.36 -35.09
N ASP A 137 -27.39 -15.18 -35.32
CA ASP A 137 -28.71 -15.00 -34.69
C ASP A 137 -28.65 -15.04 -33.15
N ASN A 138 -27.70 -15.79 -32.57
CA ASN A 138 -27.53 -15.94 -31.12
C ASN A 138 -26.25 -15.27 -30.56
N ILE A 139 -25.38 -14.73 -31.42
CA ILE A 139 -24.10 -14.11 -31.03
C ILE A 139 -24.01 -12.71 -31.61
N SER A 140 -23.87 -11.72 -30.74
CA SER A 140 -23.70 -10.32 -31.11
C SER A 140 -22.43 -9.74 -30.48
N PHE A 141 -22.01 -8.58 -30.99
CA PHE A 141 -20.83 -7.88 -30.47
C PHE A 141 -21.18 -6.47 -30.00
N GLU A 142 -20.54 -6.03 -28.92
CA GLU A 142 -20.63 -4.65 -28.45
C GLU A 142 -19.27 -4.04 -28.19
N GLU A 143 -19.09 -2.77 -28.56
CA GLU A 143 -17.94 -1.97 -28.16
C GLU A 143 -18.23 -1.29 -26.81
N TRP A 144 -17.38 -1.56 -25.82
CA TRP A 144 -17.33 -0.90 -24.52
C TRP A 144 -16.05 -0.08 -24.45
N ASN A 145 -16.07 1.05 -25.15
CA ASN A 145 -14.96 2.01 -25.19
C ASN A 145 -14.95 2.92 -23.95
N GLY A 146 -13.91 3.75 -23.82
CA GLY A 146 -13.76 4.69 -22.71
C GLY A 146 -14.95 5.63 -22.51
N ASP A 147 -15.64 6.02 -23.59
CA ASP A 147 -16.82 6.89 -23.50
C ASP A 147 -17.99 6.16 -22.85
N LYS A 148 -18.34 4.96 -23.34
CA LYS A 148 -19.41 4.12 -22.77
C LYS A 148 -19.11 3.71 -21.34
N LEU A 149 -17.87 3.29 -21.05
CA LEU A 149 -17.43 2.95 -19.71
C LEU A 149 -17.52 4.15 -18.76
N SER A 150 -17.12 5.35 -19.21
CA SER A 150 -17.23 6.55 -18.38
C SER A 150 -18.69 6.89 -18.03
N ASP A 151 -19.61 6.68 -18.98
CA ASP A 151 -21.04 6.87 -18.74
C ASP A 151 -21.60 5.83 -17.78
N LEU A 152 -21.23 4.56 -17.93
CA LEU A 152 -21.66 3.49 -17.01
C LEU A 152 -21.09 3.69 -15.59
N ILE A 153 -19.82 4.06 -15.46
CA ILE A 153 -19.22 4.39 -14.17
C ILE A 153 -19.94 5.58 -13.53
N LEU A 154 -20.26 6.62 -14.30
CA LEU A 154 -21.06 7.75 -13.78
C LEU A 154 -22.49 7.36 -13.42
N GLU A 155 -23.11 6.48 -14.21
CA GLU A 155 -24.51 6.08 -14.02
C GLU A 155 -24.69 5.08 -12.89
N TYR A 156 -23.73 4.20 -12.63
CA TYR A 156 -23.90 3.10 -11.67
C TYR A 156 -22.98 3.21 -10.46
N LEU A 157 -21.77 3.76 -10.59
CA LEU A 157 -20.81 3.85 -9.49
C LEU A 157 -20.71 5.27 -8.88
N LEU A 158 -20.88 6.30 -9.71
CA LEU A 158 -20.64 7.70 -9.37
C LEU A 158 -21.84 8.61 -9.67
N LYS A 159 -23.07 8.09 -9.55
CA LYS A 159 -24.30 8.91 -9.62
C LYS A 159 -24.18 10.13 -8.71
N GLU A 160 -24.88 11.23 -9.02
CA GLU A 160 -24.78 12.45 -8.20
C GLU A 160 -25.22 12.21 -6.74
N GLU A 161 -26.05 11.19 -6.51
CA GLU A 161 -26.42 10.63 -5.20
C GLU A 161 -25.28 9.83 -4.52
N LEU A 162 -24.36 9.24 -5.29
CA LEU A 162 -23.25 8.39 -4.84
C LEU A 162 -21.91 9.15 -4.73
N LEU A 163 -21.68 10.22 -5.50
CA LEU A 163 -20.53 11.12 -5.38
C LEU A 163 -20.95 12.59 -5.55
N PRO A 164 -21.52 13.21 -4.49
CA PRO A 164 -22.07 14.56 -4.56
C PRO A 164 -21.02 15.63 -4.92
N LYS A 165 -21.49 16.82 -5.34
CA LYS A 165 -20.64 17.88 -5.91
C LYS A 165 -19.48 18.29 -5.00
N ASN A 166 -19.67 18.24 -3.67
CA ASN A 166 -18.62 18.50 -2.68
C ASN A 166 -17.49 17.45 -2.75
N TRP A 167 -17.81 16.16 -2.86
CA TRP A 167 -16.82 15.08 -3.01
C TRP A 167 -16.08 15.20 -4.35
N GLN A 168 -16.79 15.51 -5.43
CA GLN A 168 -16.16 15.78 -6.73
C GLN A 168 -15.17 16.95 -6.64
N SER A 169 -15.52 17.98 -5.87
CA SER A 169 -14.64 19.13 -5.64
C SER A 169 -13.38 18.73 -4.87
N MET A 170 -13.51 17.91 -3.82
CA MET A 170 -12.36 17.41 -3.06
C MET A 170 -11.42 16.55 -3.93
N LEU A 171 -11.97 15.64 -4.74
CA LEU A 171 -11.18 14.85 -5.69
C LEU A 171 -10.45 15.75 -6.70
N ARG A 172 -11.15 16.73 -7.29
CA ARG A 172 -10.52 17.68 -8.23
C ARG A 172 -9.42 18.50 -7.58
N LYS A 173 -9.58 18.91 -6.33
CA LYS A 173 -8.53 19.63 -5.59
C LYS A 173 -7.32 18.75 -5.33
N SER A 174 -7.53 17.48 -4.99
CA SER A 174 -6.43 16.52 -4.86
C SER A 174 -5.66 16.37 -6.17
N LEU A 175 -6.37 16.19 -7.30
CA LEU A 175 -5.75 16.12 -8.63
C LEU A 175 -5.05 17.42 -9.06
N ALA A 176 -5.58 18.58 -8.68
CA ALA A 176 -4.99 19.87 -9.06
C ALA A 176 -3.75 20.25 -8.24
N LEU A 177 -3.47 19.54 -7.15
CA LEU A 177 -2.38 19.84 -6.21
C LEU A 177 -1.36 18.71 -6.15
N LEU A 178 -1.24 17.90 -7.21
CA LEU A 178 -0.34 16.75 -7.25
C LEU A 178 1.13 17.13 -7.02
N ASP A 179 1.56 18.29 -7.50
CA ASP A 179 2.88 18.88 -7.26
C ASP A 179 3.19 19.16 -5.78
N GLU A 180 2.16 19.22 -4.93
CA GLU A 180 2.26 19.45 -3.49
C GLU A 180 1.64 18.25 -2.74
N PRO A 181 2.38 17.15 -2.55
CA PRO A 181 1.80 15.88 -2.14
C PRO A 181 0.99 15.92 -0.83
N GLU A 182 1.45 16.70 0.16
CA GLU A 182 0.73 16.87 1.41
C GLU A 182 -0.63 17.58 1.22
N ALA A 183 -0.69 18.57 0.32
CA ALA A 183 -1.91 19.33 0.03
C ALA A 183 -2.89 18.52 -0.84
N SER A 184 -2.38 17.77 -1.82
CA SER A 184 -3.18 16.79 -2.56
C SER A 184 -3.80 15.76 -1.63
N HIS A 185 -2.94 15.12 -0.82
CA HIS A 185 -3.34 14.11 0.15
C HIS A 185 -4.35 14.64 1.17
N HIS A 186 -4.18 15.88 1.67
CA HIS A 186 -5.13 16.50 2.57
C HIS A 186 -6.55 16.55 1.98
N ASN A 187 -6.69 16.97 0.72
CA ASN A 187 -8.00 17.01 0.06
C ASN A 187 -8.56 15.60 -0.18
N PHE A 188 -7.71 14.62 -0.48
CA PHE A 188 -8.12 13.23 -0.62
C PHE A 188 -8.59 12.63 0.72
N ARG A 189 -7.92 12.95 1.84
CA ARG A 189 -8.35 12.55 3.18
C ARG A 189 -9.73 13.08 3.54
N LEU A 190 -10.00 14.34 3.22
CA LEU A 190 -11.33 14.94 3.42
C LEU A 190 -12.40 14.20 2.59
N LEU A 191 -12.07 13.80 1.36
CA LEU A 191 -12.95 13.00 0.52
C LEU A 191 -13.25 11.63 1.17
N VAL A 192 -12.21 10.88 1.54
CA VAL A 192 -12.34 9.55 2.17
C VAL A 192 -13.15 9.65 3.46
N HIS A 193 -12.87 10.64 4.30
CA HIS A 193 -13.61 10.87 5.53
C HIS A 193 -15.08 11.16 5.26
N SER A 194 -15.39 12.05 4.30
CA SER A 194 -16.78 12.38 3.94
C SER A 194 -17.55 11.18 3.39
N ILE A 195 -16.88 10.30 2.62
CA ILE A 195 -17.48 9.06 2.13
C ILE A 195 -17.79 8.14 3.31
N ILE A 196 -16.85 7.96 4.25
CA ILE A 196 -17.01 7.07 5.40
C ILE A 196 -18.09 7.58 6.38
N GLU A 197 -18.19 8.89 6.61
CA GLU A 197 -19.21 9.46 7.49
C GLU A 197 -20.63 9.31 6.92
N SER A 198 -20.77 9.21 5.60
CA SER A 198 -22.06 8.98 4.94
C SER A 198 -22.54 7.52 5.00
N THR A 199 -21.72 6.62 5.54
CA THR A 199 -22.01 5.19 5.62
C THR A 199 -22.67 4.86 6.95
N GLU A 200 -23.99 4.59 6.92
CA GLU A 200 -24.78 4.26 8.10
C GLU A 200 -24.90 2.75 8.37
N ASP A 201 -24.77 1.89 7.36
CA ASP A 201 -24.97 0.43 7.44
C ASP A 201 -23.86 -0.39 6.75
N THR A 202 -23.89 -1.73 6.93
CA THR A 202 -22.88 -2.64 6.37
C THR A 202 -22.89 -2.66 4.84
N LYS A 203 -24.06 -2.48 4.20
CA LYS A 203 -24.14 -2.34 2.73
C LYS A 203 -23.47 -1.05 2.25
N GLY A 204 -23.55 0.02 3.04
CA GLY A 204 -22.84 1.27 2.79
C GLY A 204 -21.31 1.14 2.88
N VAL A 205 -20.77 0.14 3.59
CA VAL A 205 -19.32 -0.08 3.69
C VAL A 205 -18.73 -0.57 2.38
N PHE A 206 -19.35 -1.56 1.73
CA PHE A 206 -18.96 -2.00 0.38
C PHE A 206 -18.93 -0.81 -0.60
N ASN A 207 -19.99 0.00 -0.61
CA ASN A 207 -20.07 1.18 -1.48
C ASN A 207 -19.02 2.23 -1.15
N ALA A 208 -18.70 2.44 0.13
CA ALA A 208 -17.65 3.35 0.54
C ALA A 208 -16.28 2.88 0.04
N ILE A 209 -15.96 1.58 0.20
CA ILE A 209 -14.71 1.00 -0.29
C ILE A 209 -14.62 1.19 -1.80
N LEU A 210 -15.66 0.82 -2.55
CA LEU A 210 -15.68 0.92 -4.01
C LEU A 210 -15.48 2.37 -4.49
N ARG A 211 -16.17 3.34 -3.88
CA ARG A 211 -16.04 4.77 -4.22
C ARG A 211 -14.63 5.29 -3.96
N VAL A 212 -14.07 4.99 -2.79
CA VAL A 212 -12.70 5.40 -2.44
C VAL A 212 -11.70 4.73 -3.36
N HIS A 213 -11.89 3.45 -3.67
CA HIS A 213 -11.03 2.68 -4.54
C HIS A 213 -10.97 3.27 -5.96
N ILE A 214 -12.13 3.61 -6.54
CA ILE A 214 -12.19 4.31 -7.84
C ILE A 214 -11.50 5.68 -7.76
N CYS A 215 -11.76 6.45 -6.70
CA CYS A 215 -11.11 7.76 -6.53
C CYS A 215 -9.59 7.64 -6.40
N LEU A 216 -9.11 6.59 -5.71
CA LEU A 216 -7.69 6.30 -5.55
C LEU A 216 -7.05 5.92 -6.88
N TRP A 217 -7.71 5.09 -7.68
CA TRP A 217 -7.26 4.75 -9.03
C TRP A 217 -7.15 5.97 -9.94
N ILE A 218 -8.13 6.88 -9.89
CA ILE A 218 -8.07 8.15 -10.62
C ILE A 218 -6.87 8.97 -10.14
N LEU A 219 -6.68 9.12 -8.84
CA LEU A 219 -5.53 9.85 -8.28
C LEU A 219 -4.21 9.23 -8.73
N TYR A 220 -4.09 7.91 -8.63
CA TYR A 220 -2.91 7.15 -8.99
C TYR A 220 -2.55 7.28 -10.46
N SER A 221 -3.53 7.15 -11.36
CA SER A 221 -3.34 7.32 -12.80
C SER A 221 -2.70 8.68 -13.13
N TRP A 222 -3.21 9.77 -12.53
CA TRP A 222 -2.64 11.10 -12.73
C TRP A 222 -1.25 11.25 -12.10
N CYS A 223 -1.05 10.69 -10.90
CA CYS A 223 0.26 10.66 -10.25
C CYS A 223 1.32 9.99 -11.13
N ARG A 224 0.98 8.88 -11.80
CA ARG A 224 1.87 8.19 -12.74
C ARG A 224 2.20 9.04 -13.96
N ASP A 225 1.20 9.72 -14.53
CA ASP A 225 1.38 10.53 -15.72
C ASP A 225 2.22 11.79 -15.46
N GLU A 226 2.11 12.38 -14.27
CA GLU A 226 2.92 13.53 -13.83
C GLU A 226 4.28 13.13 -13.22
N GLY A 227 4.51 11.83 -12.96
CA GLY A 227 5.75 11.34 -12.35
C GLY A 227 5.87 11.64 -10.85
N ASN A 228 4.75 11.85 -10.15
CA ASN A 228 4.71 12.12 -8.72
C ASN A 228 3.79 11.14 -7.98
N LEU A 229 4.37 10.02 -7.54
CA LEU A 229 3.65 8.93 -6.87
C LEU A 229 3.36 9.19 -5.38
N GLU A 230 3.91 10.25 -4.78
CA GLU A 230 3.81 10.45 -3.34
C GLU A 230 2.37 10.75 -2.88
N SER A 231 1.65 11.56 -3.66
CA SER A 231 0.24 11.85 -3.43
C SER A 231 -0.61 10.57 -3.37
N ALA A 232 -0.39 9.66 -4.31
CA ALA A 232 -1.10 8.39 -4.38
C ALA A 232 -0.72 7.47 -3.21
N TYR A 233 0.57 7.37 -2.87
CA TYR A 233 1.04 6.54 -1.76
C TYR A 233 0.39 6.94 -0.43
N LEU A 234 0.47 8.22 -0.06
CA LEU A 234 -0.10 8.73 1.18
C LEU A 234 -1.61 8.51 1.24
N SER A 235 -2.29 8.75 0.12
CA SER A 235 -3.74 8.59 0.00
C SER A 235 -4.19 7.13 0.06
N ALA A 236 -3.40 6.21 -0.51
CA ALA A 236 -3.64 4.78 -0.44
C ALA A 236 -3.49 4.27 1.00
N GLU A 237 -2.40 4.63 1.69
CA GLU A 237 -2.13 4.24 3.07
C GLU A 237 -3.24 4.71 4.02
N TYR A 238 -3.69 5.97 3.88
CA TYR A 238 -4.84 6.47 4.64
C TYR A 238 -6.14 5.71 4.33
N SER A 239 -6.37 5.39 3.06
CA SER A 239 -7.58 4.69 2.62
C SER A 239 -7.67 3.30 3.21
N ILE A 240 -6.59 2.51 3.19
CA ILE A 240 -6.60 1.15 3.76
C ILE A 240 -6.85 1.19 5.27
N LEU A 241 -6.28 2.14 6.00
CA LEU A 241 -6.46 2.24 7.45
C LEU A 241 -7.90 2.60 7.82
N HIS A 242 -8.44 3.66 7.23
CA HIS A 242 -9.78 4.13 7.57
C HIS A 242 -10.90 3.21 7.05
N LEU A 243 -10.70 2.55 5.92
CA LEU A 243 -11.67 1.57 5.43
C LEU A 243 -11.57 0.24 6.15
N TRP A 244 -10.38 -0.18 6.60
CA TRP A 244 -10.25 -1.32 7.51
C TRP A 244 -11.06 -1.08 8.79
N ASP A 245 -10.97 0.12 9.36
CA ASP A 245 -11.70 0.48 10.58
C ASP A 245 -13.22 0.23 10.48
N LYS A 246 -13.79 0.41 9.27
CA LYS A 246 -15.20 0.13 8.96
C LYS A 246 -15.45 -1.30 8.49
N ALA A 247 -14.52 -1.87 7.73
CA ALA A 247 -14.66 -3.21 7.16
C ALA A 247 -14.50 -4.32 8.21
N LYS A 248 -13.72 -4.10 9.27
CA LYS A 248 -13.43 -5.10 10.32
C LYS A 248 -14.67 -5.64 11.05
N THR A 249 -15.78 -4.88 11.07
CA THR A 249 -17.06 -5.32 11.66
C THR A 249 -17.97 -6.03 10.65
N CYS A 250 -17.63 -6.00 9.37
CA CYS A 250 -18.45 -6.56 8.30
C CYS A 250 -18.08 -8.02 8.06
N GLN A 251 -19.08 -8.91 8.11
CA GLN A 251 -18.92 -10.34 7.83
C GLN A 251 -19.24 -10.72 6.38
N ASP A 252 -19.67 -9.75 5.57
CA ASP A 252 -20.11 -10.04 4.21
C ASP A 252 -18.91 -10.20 3.25
N ARG A 253 -19.01 -11.21 2.38
CA ARG A 253 -17.94 -11.55 1.41
C ARG A 253 -17.66 -10.40 0.44
N LYS A 254 -18.66 -9.58 0.10
CA LYS A 254 -18.50 -8.49 -0.88
C LYS A 254 -17.57 -7.40 -0.36
N SER A 255 -17.81 -6.90 0.86
CA SER A 255 -16.95 -5.89 1.51
C SER A 255 -15.52 -6.39 1.69
N LYS A 256 -15.34 -7.67 2.07
CA LYS A 256 -14.02 -8.28 2.18
C LYS A 256 -13.29 -8.35 0.84
N THR A 257 -13.97 -8.77 -0.22
CA THR A 257 -13.39 -8.78 -1.58
C THR A 257 -13.04 -7.37 -2.05
N ALA A 258 -13.92 -6.39 -1.84
CA ALA A 258 -13.66 -5.00 -2.20
C ALA A 258 -12.45 -4.43 -1.46
N PHE A 259 -12.32 -4.74 -0.15
CA PHE A 259 -11.15 -4.33 0.63
C PHE A 259 -9.86 -4.96 0.10
N LYS A 260 -9.88 -6.25 -0.27
CA LYS A 260 -8.72 -6.90 -0.92
C LYS A 260 -8.32 -6.20 -2.22
N GLY A 261 -9.29 -5.76 -3.03
CA GLY A 261 -9.03 -4.97 -4.24
C GLY A 261 -8.36 -3.63 -3.95
N LEU A 262 -8.83 -2.91 -2.92
CA LEU A 262 -8.17 -1.68 -2.43
C LEU A 262 -6.75 -1.95 -1.94
N LEU A 263 -6.56 -3.02 -1.15
CA LEU A 263 -5.25 -3.41 -0.62
C LEU A 263 -4.27 -3.77 -1.73
N SER A 264 -4.72 -4.51 -2.77
CA SER A 264 -3.91 -4.79 -3.96
C SER A 264 -3.49 -3.51 -4.69
N THR A 265 -4.35 -2.48 -4.69
CA THR A 265 -4.01 -1.17 -5.28
C THR A 265 -2.96 -0.43 -4.45
N TYR A 266 -3.06 -0.51 -3.12
CA TYR A 266 -2.01 0.00 -2.23
C TYR A 266 -0.66 -0.70 -2.47
N HIS A 267 -0.64 -2.03 -2.65
CA HIS A 267 0.56 -2.78 -2.99
C HIS A 267 1.16 -2.35 -4.32
N LEU A 268 0.33 -2.21 -5.36
CA LEU A 268 0.77 -1.73 -6.67
C LEU A 268 1.41 -0.34 -6.59
N ILE A 269 0.75 0.61 -5.91
CA ILE A 269 1.28 1.97 -5.70
C ILE A 269 2.62 1.91 -4.94
N SER A 270 2.71 1.06 -3.93
CA SER A 270 3.93 0.88 -3.13
C SER A 270 5.07 0.27 -3.95
N ASP A 271 4.79 -0.71 -4.80
CA ASP A 271 5.75 -1.32 -5.71
C ASP A 271 6.27 -0.30 -6.73
N GLU A 272 5.38 0.45 -7.38
CA GLU A 272 5.79 1.51 -8.30
C GLU A 272 6.58 2.61 -7.58
N TYR A 273 6.19 2.98 -6.36
CA TYR A 273 6.94 3.96 -5.56
C TYR A 273 8.37 3.47 -5.30
N VAL A 274 8.57 2.23 -4.88
CA VAL A 274 9.91 1.67 -4.66
C VAL A 274 10.69 1.61 -5.98
N ASN A 275 10.10 1.08 -7.05
CA ASN A 275 10.81 0.80 -8.30
C ASN A 275 11.11 2.04 -9.13
N ILE A 276 10.19 3.01 -9.17
CA ILE A 276 10.31 4.21 -10.02
C ILE A 276 10.96 5.36 -9.25
N VAL A 277 10.64 5.53 -7.96
CA VAL A 277 11.11 6.68 -7.17
C VAL A 277 12.41 6.34 -6.43
N ILE A 278 12.45 5.20 -5.74
CA ILE A 278 13.53 4.91 -4.79
C ILE A 278 14.70 4.17 -5.42
N ALA A 279 14.45 3.12 -6.21
CA ALA A 279 15.51 2.29 -6.80
C ALA A 279 16.53 3.12 -7.62
N PRO A 280 16.14 4.09 -8.47
CA PRO A 280 17.10 4.88 -9.24
C PRO A 280 18.04 5.73 -8.37
N VAL A 281 17.56 6.21 -7.21
CA VAL A 281 18.32 7.10 -6.33
C VAL A 281 19.05 6.36 -5.21
N ALA A 282 18.73 5.09 -4.96
CA ALA A 282 19.36 4.26 -3.94
C ALA A 282 20.80 3.84 -4.33
N GLU A 283 21.08 3.71 -5.63
CA GLU A 283 22.38 3.21 -6.15
C GLU A 283 23.57 4.15 -5.90
N HIS A 284 23.31 5.45 -5.78
CA HIS A 284 24.35 6.47 -5.79
C HIS A 284 24.44 7.24 -4.47
N LEU A 285 25.68 7.46 -4.00
CA LEU A 285 25.98 8.26 -2.81
C LEU A 285 25.31 9.64 -2.91
N HIS A 286 24.49 9.98 -1.92
CA HIS A 286 23.74 11.24 -1.80
C HIS A 286 22.70 11.53 -2.90
N ALA A 287 22.42 10.60 -3.83
CA ALA A 287 21.41 10.86 -4.86
C ALA A 287 20.00 11.00 -4.26
N ALA A 288 19.61 10.15 -3.30
CA ALA A 288 18.34 10.29 -2.61
C ALA A 288 18.26 11.61 -1.82
N SER A 289 19.34 11.99 -1.13
CA SER A 289 19.42 13.29 -0.44
C SER A 289 19.27 14.47 -1.38
N THR A 290 19.84 14.38 -2.59
CA THR A 290 19.74 15.41 -3.63
C THR A 290 18.33 15.46 -4.22
N ALA A 291 17.67 14.31 -4.41
CA ALA A 291 16.33 14.22 -4.94
C ALA A 291 15.29 14.90 -4.04
N VAL A 292 15.47 14.88 -2.71
CA VAL A 292 14.63 15.65 -1.77
C VAL A 292 14.64 17.16 -2.08
N SER A 293 15.69 17.67 -2.71
CA SER A 293 15.77 19.06 -3.19
C SER A 293 15.57 20.13 -2.10
N SER A 294 15.87 19.78 -0.84
CA SER A 294 15.74 20.70 0.29
C SER A 294 17.09 21.31 0.69
N PRO A 295 17.16 22.61 0.99
CA PRO A 295 18.39 23.24 1.49
C PRO A 295 18.70 22.88 2.96
N SER A 296 17.77 22.23 3.67
CA SER A 296 17.92 21.89 5.08
C SER A 296 18.27 20.42 5.29
N GLY A 297 19.41 20.16 5.93
CA GLY A 297 19.79 18.80 6.33
C GLY A 297 18.81 18.15 7.33
N ILE A 298 18.01 18.94 8.06
CA ILE A 298 16.93 18.41 8.91
C ILE A 298 15.83 17.84 8.03
N ASP A 299 15.44 18.56 6.99
CA ASP A 299 14.35 18.14 6.10
C ASP A 299 14.73 16.88 5.30
N ILE A 300 15.97 16.83 4.80
CA ILE A 300 16.55 15.63 4.18
C ILE A 300 16.52 14.44 5.15
N ASN A 301 16.87 14.65 6.42
CA ASN A 301 16.82 13.60 7.44
C ASN A 301 15.40 13.09 7.64
N LEU A 302 14.44 13.99 7.91
CA LEU A 302 13.04 13.61 8.14
C LEU A 302 12.47 12.85 6.94
N LYS A 303 12.73 13.35 5.72
CA LYS A 303 12.26 12.74 4.49
C LYS A 303 12.85 11.36 4.24
N LEU A 304 14.16 11.18 4.44
CA LEU A 304 14.79 9.88 4.18
C LEU A 304 14.40 8.82 5.21
N PHE A 305 14.19 9.18 6.49
CA PHE A 305 13.64 8.24 7.47
C PHE A 305 12.20 7.81 7.11
N ASP A 306 11.35 8.76 6.69
CA ASP A 306 10.00 8.45 6.19
C ASP A 306 10.05 7.50 4.98
N VAL A 307 10.90 7.80 3.98
CA VAL A 307 11.12 6.93 2.80
C VAL A 307 11.59 5.54 3.22
N MET A 308 12.56 5.43 4.12
CA MET A 308 13.06 4.15 4.63
C MET A 308 11.94 3.34 5.29
N GLY A 309 11.09 3.98 6.10
CA GLY A 309 9.93 3.33 6.72
C GLY A 309 8.92 2.81 5.69
N ARG A 310 8.68 3.55 4.60
CA ARG A 310 7.80 3.13 3.49
C ARG A 310 8.34 1.91 2.74
N VAL A 311 9.64 1.91 2.43
CA VAL A 311 10.32 0.78 1.77
C VAL A 311 10.28 -0.46 2.67
N ALA A 312 10.60 -0.28 3.97
CA ALA A 312 10.54 -1.36 4.96
C ALA A 312 9.14 -1.96 5.05
N LEU A 313 8.11 -1.12 5.12
CA LEU A 313 6.72 -1.56 5.21
C LEU A 313 6.32 -2.36 3.97
N ARG A 314 6.76 -1.97 2.76
CA ARG A 314 6.47 -2.77 1.56
C ARG A 314 7.18 -4.13 1.60
N GLY A 315 8.44 -4.19 2.00
CA GLY A 315 9.15 -5.46 2.16
C GLY A 315 8.47 -6.40 3.16
N LEU A 316 7.95 -5.87 4.27
CA LEU A 316 7.20 -6.64 5.26
C LEU A 316 5.90 -7.20 4.65
N TRP A 317 5.13 -6.39 3.92
CA TRP A 317 3.96 -6.87 3.17
C TRP A 317 4.31 -8.00 2.18
N MET A 318 5.39 -7.85 1.42
CA MET A 318 5.85 -8.89 0.48
C MET A 318 6.27 -10.19 1.18
N SER A 319 6.88 -10.09 2.37
CA SER A 319 7.24 -11.27 3.16
C SER A 319 6.02 -12.05 3.64
N GLU A 320 4.91 -11.37 3.94
CA GLU A 320 3.65 -12.02 4.30
C GLU A 320 2.97 -12.64 3.07
N GLU A 321 2.92 -11.92 1.95
CA GLU A 321 2.43 -12.46 0.68
C GLU A 321 3.16 -13.76 0.31
N LEU A 322 4.47 -13.84 0.53
CA LEU A 322 5.27 -15.06 0.37
C LEU A 322 4.92 -16.16 1.38
N ARG A 323 4.67 -15.79 2.63
CA ARG A 323 4.28 -16.75 3.69
C ARG A 323 2.91 -17.37 3.40
N GLU A 324 1.95 -16.59 2.91
CA GLU A 324 0.63 -17.08 2.49
C GLU A 324 0.73 -18.07 1.32
N LEU A 325 1.59 -17.80 0.33
CA LEU A 325 1.84 -18.70 -0.80
C LEU A 325 2.40 -20.06 -0.36
N ASN A 326 3.19 -20.11 0.70
CA ASN A 326 3.76 -21.37 1.23
C ASN A 326 2.72 -22.26 1.93
N ILE A 327 1.55 -21.73 2.28
CA ILE A 327 0.47 -22.47 2.94
C ILE A 327 -0.49 -23.11 1.92
N GLU A 328 -0.58 -22.56 0.72
CA GLU A 328 -1.43 -23.09 -0.36
C GLU A 328 -0.73 -24.24 -1.10
N ASP A 329 -1.10 -25.48 -0.78
CA ASP A 329 -0.60 -26.71 -1.41
C ASP A 329 -1.08 -26.82 -2.88
N ASN A 330 -0.36 -26.24 -3.84
CA ASN A 330 -0.58 -26.49 -5.27
C ASN A 330 0.70 -26.60 -6.12
N GLU A 331 0.63 -27.48 -7.13
CA GLU A 331 1.78 -28.05 -7.84
C GLU A 331 2.37 -27.13 -8.93
N LEU A 332 3.71 -26.99 -8.90
CA LEU A 332 4.63 -26.58 -9.98
C LEU A 332 4.52 -25.17 -10.58
N LYS A 333 3.32 -24.63 -10.85
CA LYS A 333 3.15 -23.23 -11.31
C LYS A 333 3.41 -22.22 -10.19
N ASP A 334 3.13 -22.64 -8.95
CA ASP A 334 3.37 -21.83 -7.77
C ASP A 334 4.86 -21.69 -7.48
N ALA A 335 5.72 -22.63 -7.90
CA ALA A 335 7.17 -22.56 -7.68
C ALA A 335 7.85 -21.43 -8.48
N GLU A 336 7.49 -21.24 -9.75
CA GLU A 336 8.03 -20.15 -10.57
C GLU A 336 7.53 -18.79 -10.07
N TYR A 337 6.24 -18.68 -9.77
CA TYR A 337 5.67 -17.46 -9.19
C TYR A 337 6.28 -17.13 -7.82
N HIS A 338 6.46 -18.13 -6.96
CA HIS A 338 7.12 -18.01 -5.66
C HIS A 338 8.54 -17.48 -5.83
N SER A 339 9.34 -18.09 -6.71
CA SER A 339 10.70 -17.63 -6.99
C SER A 339 10.75 -16.19 -7.50
N ILE A 340 9.79 -15.77 -8.33
CA ILE A 340 9.67 -14.37 -8.77
C ILE A 340 9.41 -13.43 -7.58
N GLN A 341 8.51 -13.79 -6.67
CA GLN A 341 8.20 -12.96 -5.50
C GLN A 341 9.38 -12.91 -4.50
N GLU A 342 10.08 -14.03 -4.30
CA GLU A 342 11.30 -14.08 -3.49
C GLU A 342 12.37 -13.17 -4.08
N ASN A 343 12.60 -13.24 -5.39
CA ASN A 343 13.57 -12.36 -6.07
C ASN A 343 13.21 -10.88 -5.91
N LYS A 344 11.92 -10.52 -5.99
CA LYS A 344 11.47 -9.14 -5.77
C LYS A 344 11.73 -8.68 -4.33
N LEU A 345 11.50 -9.53 -3.33
CA LEU A 345 11.80 -9.22 -1.93
C LEU A 345 13.30 -9.04 -1.71
N ASP A 346 14.12 -9.90 -2.32
CA ASP A 346 15.58 -9.79 -2.29
C ASP A 346 16.05 -8.48 -2.96
N GLU A 347 15.50 -8.11 -4.12
CA GLU A 347 15.79 -6.85 -4.80
C GLU A 347 15.40 -5.62 -3.98
N LEU A 348 14.23 -5.64 -3.32
CA LEU A 348 13.80 -4.57 -2.42
C LEU A 348 14.75 -4.44 -1.22
N THR A 349 15.12 -5.57 -0.61
CA THR A 349 16.04 -5.61 0.54
C THR A 349 17.42 -5.07 0.15
N VAL A 350 17.93 -5.43 -1.04
CA VAL A 350 19.17 -4.88 -1.59
C VAL A 350 19.05 -3.37 -1.84
N THR A 351 17.95 -2.92 -2.43
CA THR A 351 17.66 -1.50 -2.67
C THR A 351 17.67 -0.71 -1.35
N MET A 352 17.07 -1.27 -0.31
CA MET A 352 17.05 -0.67 1.03
C MET A 352 18.45 -0.58 1.66
N LYS A 353 19.25 -1.65 1.57
CA LYS A 353 20.66 -1.63 2.03
C LYS A 353 21.47 -0.55 1.30
N LYS A 354 21.29 -0.43 -0.02
CA LYS A 354 21.94 0.61 -0.83
C LYS A 354 21.48 2.01 -0.42
N LEU A 355 20.18 2.22 -0.24
CA LEU A 355 19.61 3.48 0.25
C LEU A 355 20.26 3.91 1.57
N ILE A 356 20.34 3.00 2.55
CA ILE A 356 20.97 3.24 3.86
C ILE A 356 22.45 3.55 3.72
N LYS A 357 23.22 2.72 3.01
CA LYS A 357 24.67 2.86 2.85
C LYS A 357 25.06 4.16 2.13
N ASN A 358 24.28 4.54 1.13
CA ASN A 358 24.55 5.70 0.28
C ASN A 358 23.99 7.02 0.84
N ASN A 359 23.28 6.98 1.97
CA ASN A 359 22.74 8.19 2.61
C ASN A 359 23.06 8.17 4.11
N PRO A 360 24.25 8.66 4.51
CA PRO A 360 24.72 8.58 5.89
C PRO A 360 23.84 9.27 6.94
N VAL A 361 22.91 10.12 6.51
CA VAL A 361 21.90 10.73 7.38
C VAL A 361 20.95 9.70 8.01
N LEU A 362 20.77 8.52 7.38
CA LEU A 362 20.03 7.37 7.91
C LEU A 362 20.75 6.65 9.06
N HIS A 363 21.94 7.10 9.43
CA HIS A 363 22.63 6.68 10.65
C HIS A 363 22.44 7.68 11.80
N SER A 364 21.66 8.74 11.62
CA SER A 364 21.60 9.87 12.55
C SER A 364 20.15 10.28 12.85
N PRO A 365 19.42 9.53 13.69
CA PRO A 365 18.07 9.93 14.08
C PRO A 365 18.11 11.28 14.81
N PHE A 366 17.28 12.23 14.39
CA PHE A 366 17.07 13.53 15.04
C PHE A 366 15.84 13.54 15.95
N LYS A 367 14.90 12.63 15.67
CA LYS A 367 13.71 12.42 16.48
C LYS A 367 13.77 11.05 17.14
N ASP A 368 13.30 10.98 18.37
CA ASP A 368 13.08 9.69 19.04
C ASP A 368 12.06 8.84 18.28
N SER A 369 11.02 9.46 17.71
CA SER A 369 10.01 8.77 16.91
C SER A 369 10.54 8.14 15.61
N GLN A 370 11.74 8.49 15.13
CA GLN A 370 12.38 7.79 14.01
C GLN A 370 12.78 6.34 14.35
N ALA A 371 12.72 5.97 15.64
CA ALA A 371 12.72 4.58 16.06
C ALA A 371 11.64 3.74 15.37
N ILE A 372 10.53 4.34 14.95
CA ILE A 372 9.44 3.63 14.26
C ILE A 372 9.92 3.18 12.88
N ASP A 373 10.52 4.08 12.10
CA ASP A 373 11.03 3.74 10.77
C ASP A 373 12.21 2.77 10.85
N LEU A 374 13.09 2.96 11.85
CA LEU A 374 14.17 2.01 12.17
C LEU A 374 13.62 0.64 12.57
N GLY A 375 12.57 0.60 13.38
CA GLY A 375 11.95 -0.63 13.85
C GLY A 375 11.36 -1.44 12.71
N LEU A 376 10.68 -0.79 11.76
CA LEU A 376 10.19 -1.47 10.54
C LEU A 376 11.35 -2.03 9.71
N ALA A 377 12.43 -1.25 9.54
CA ALA A 377 13.60 -1.67 8.78
C ALA A 377 14.32 -2.85 9.41
N LEU A 378 14.58 -2.77 10.71
CA LEU A 378 15.22 -3.82 11.48
C LEU A 378 14.33 -5.07 11.54
N TYR A 379 13.01 -4.91 11.61
CA TYR A 379 12.08 -6.03 11.54
C TYR A 379 12.20 -6.75 10.19
N LEU A 380 12.12 -6.02 9.07
CA LEU A 380 12.29 -6.60 7.74
C LEU A 380 13.61 -7.37 7.61
N PHE A 381 14.74 -6.75 8.00
CA PHE A 381 16.03 -7.42 7.89
C PHE A 381 16.13 -8.66 8.78
N SER A 382 15.48 -8.66 9.96
CA SER A 382 15.51 -9.79 10.89
C SER A 382 14.74 -11.03 10.39
N LEU A 383 13.95 -10.91 9.32
CA LEU A 383 13.27 -12.05 8.71
C LEU A 383 14.23 -12.98 7.94
N ASP A 384 15.45 -12.53 7.65
CA ASP A 384 16.43 -13.29 6.88
C ASP A 384 17.86 -13.07 7.39
N SER A 385 18.50 -14.15 7.84
CA SER A 385 19.83 -14.13 8.45
C SER A 385 20.95 -13.71 7.51
N ARG A 386 20.73 -13.73 6.18
CA ARG A 386 21.67 -13.13 5.20
C ARG A 386 21.87 -11.62 5.43
N ASN A 387 21.02 -10.98 6.22
CA ASN A 387 21.09 -9.56 6.54
C ASN A 387 21.84 -9.26 7.85
N ASP A 388 22.16 -10.27 8.66
CA ASP A 388 22.63 -10.08 10.04
C ASP A 388 23.91 -9.23 10.14
N GLU A 389 24.90 -9.48 9.28
CA GLU A 389 26.14 -8.70 9.24
C GLU A 389 25.88 -7.22 8.93
N PHE A 390 24.98 -6.96 7.98
CA PHE A 390 24.58 -5.59 7.63
C PHE A 390 23.87 -4.91 8.79
N VAL A 391 22.96 -5.61 9.47
CA VAL A 391 22.21 -5.08 10.61
C VAL A 391 23.16 -4.69 11.75
N VAL A 392 24.09 -5.57 12.13
CA VAL A 392 25.07 -5.28 13.18
C VAL A 392 25.93 -4.06 12.81
N SER A 393 26.42 -4.00 11.57
CA SER A 393 27.20 -2.85 11.09
C SER A 393 26.38 -1.55 11.08
N TRP A 394 25.10 -1.61 10.72
CA TRP A 394 24.23 -0.45 10.71
C TRP A 394 23.86 0.03 12.13
N LEU A 395 23.59 -0.89 13.05
CA LEU A 395 23.39 -0.59 14.48
C LEU A 395 24.62 0.08 15.08
N GLU A 396 25.82 -0.43 14.79
CA GLU A 396 27.08 0.20 15.21
C GLU A 396 27.19 1.63 14.67
N ALA A 397 26.90 1.85 13.38
CA ALA A 397 26.92 3.18 12.78
C ALA A 397 25.91 4.14 13.43
N ILE A 398 24.71 3.67 13.77
CA ILE A 398 23.70 4.48 14.47
C ILE A 398 24.17 4.82 15.87
N VAL A 399 24.55 3.82 16.68
CA VAL A 399 24.96 4.01 18.07
C VAL A 399 26.13 4.98 18.17
N ASN A 400 27.18 4.79 17.36
CA ASN A 400 28.35 5.67 17.35
C ASN A 400 27.99 7.12 16.98
N ARG A 401 27.03 7.32 16.07
CA ARG A 401 26.60 8.68 15.69
C ARG A 401 25.71 9.33 16.73
N VAL A 402 24.85 8.56 17.39
CA VAL A 402 24.04 9.04 18.50
C VAL A 402 24.94 9.43 19.66
N GLU A 403 25.90 8.57 20.04
CA GLU A 403 26.92 8.85 21.06
C GLU A 403 27.67 10.15 20.74
N PHE A 404 28.24 10.25 19.54
CA PHE A 404 28.93 11.45 19.10
C PHE A 404 28.04 12.70 19.17
N ALA A 405 26.76 12.58 18.83
CA ALA A 405 25.83 13.69 18.89
C ALA A 405 25.58 14.18 20.32
N PHE A 406 25.50 13.28 21.30
CA PHE A 406 25.39 13.64 22.71
C PHE A 406 26.69 14.24 23.26
N ILE A 407 27.84 13.63 22.96
CA ILE A 407 29.16 14.14 23.40
C ILE A 407 29.41 15.55 22.87
N THR A 408 29.07 15.80 21.61
CA THR A 408 29.27 17.12 20.96
C THR A 408 28.14 18.10 21.20
N ASN A 409 27.08 17.72 21.92
CA ASN A 409 25.83 18.47 22.05
C ASN A 409 25.29 18.95 20.68
N SER A 410 25.44 18.14 19.63
CA SER A 410 24.95 18.44 18.28
C SER A 410 23.50 17.95 18.10
N MET A 411 23.14 17.37 16.95
CA MET A 411 21.79 16.91 16.65
C MET A 411 21.53 15.53 17.25
N TYR A 412 21.48 15.43 18.58
CA TYR A 412 21.10 14.19 19.26
C TYR A 412 19.58 13.96 19.15
N PRO A 413 19.09 12.70 19.24
CA PRO A 413 17.67 12.39 19.16
C PRO A 413 16.85 13.11 20.24
N THR A 414 15.71 13.68 19.86
CA THR A 414 14.81 14.40 20.77
C THR A 414 13.35 14.00 20.60
N THR A 415 12.51 14.31 21.58
CA THR A 415 11.04 14.15 21.49
C THR A 415 10.36 15.26 20.67
N LEU A 416 11.13 16.14 20.02
CA LEU A 416 10.61 17.25 19.23
C LEU A 416 10.12 16.76 17.87
N GLU A 417 8.90 17.13 17.50
CA GLU A 417 8.27 16.64 16.26
C GLU A 417 8.23 17.69 15.15
N LYS A 418 8.16 18.98 15.51
CA LYS A 418 8.00 20.04 14.51
C LYS A 418 9.35 20.46 13.95
N PHE A 419 9.38 20.71 12.64
CA PHE A 419 10.58 21.19 11.95
C PHE A 419 11.19 22.45 12.63
N GLN A 420 10.36 23.41 13.03
CA GLN A 420 10.81 24.64 13.69
C GLN A 420 11.51 24.35 15.03
N GLU A 421 11.01 23.38 15.80
CA GLU A 421 11.59 22.99 17.08
C GLU A 421 12.95 22.30 16.88
N LEU A 422 13.06 21.45 15.86
CA LEU A 422 14.34 20.81 15.49
C LEU A 422 15.35 21.83 14.95
N LEU A 423 14.90 22.85 14.22
CA LEU A 423 15.76 23.93 13.76
C LEU A 423 16.29 24.76 14.94
N MET A 424 15.43 25.03 15.93
CA MET A 424 15.88 25.63 17.19
C MET A 424 16.88 24.73 17.89
N HIS A 425 16.58 23.43 18.03
CA HIS A 425 17.49 22.45 18.62
C HIS A 425 18.88 22.44 17.98
N LYS A 426 18.96 22.54 16.65
CA LYS A 426 20.21 22.64 15.91
C LYS A 426 21.02 23.90 16.25
N ASN A 427 20.35 25.04 16.38
CA ASN A 427 20.97 26.36 16.47
C ASN A 427 21.20 26.84 17.91
N THR A 428 20.55 26.20 18.89
CA THR A 428 20.71 26.54 20.30
C THR A 428 22.16 26.32 20.74
N LYS A 429 22.81 27.39 21.18
CA LYS A 429 24.14 27.36 21.82
C LYS A 429 24.07 27.01 23.30
N ASP A 430 22.95 27.33 23.94
CA ASP A 430 22.68 27.09 25.37
C ASP A 430 21.91 25.77 25.54
N LYS A 431 22.55 24.65 25.21
CA LYS A 431 22.03 23.31 25.54
C LYS A 431 22.50 22.93 26.94
N ASP A 432 22.02 23.67 27.93
CA ASP A 432 22.23 23.30 29.32
C ASP A 432 21.49 21.99 29.64
N ASP A 433 21.78 21.43 30.82
CA ASP A 433 21.20 20.16 31.23
C ASP A 433 19.67 20.24 31.33
N SER A 434 19.12 21.40 31.70
CA SER A 434 17.67 21.62 31.77
C SER A 434 17.00 21.53 30.39
N TYR A 435 17.61 22.13 29.37
CA TYR A 435 17.15 22.01 28.00
C TYR A 435 17.21 20.56 27.52
N LYS A 436 18.34 19.88 27.77
CA LYS A 436 18.54 18.47 27.38
C LYS A 436 17.46 17.59 28.00
N GLU A 437 17.29 17.65 29.32
CA GLU A 437 16.24 16.92 30.05
C GLU A 437 14.85 17.16 29.45
N LYS A 438 14.52 18.42 29.09
CA LYS A 438 13.22 18.78 28.52
C LYS A 438 12.98 18.14 27.15
N VAL A 439 14.00 18.06 26.29
CA VAL A 439 13.86 17.53 24.92
C VAL A 439 14.14 16.03 24.82
N THR A 440 14.55 15.39 25.93
CA THR A 440 14.81 13.94 26.01
C THR A 440 14.04 13.29 27.17
N ARG A 441 12.83 13.77 27.48
CA ARG A 441 12.02 13.29 28.61
C ARG A 441 11.58 11.83 28.51
N GLY A 442 11.47 11.31 27.29
CA GLY A 442 11.08 9.94 27.03
C GLY A 442 11.73 9.43 25.77
N SER A 443 11.94 8.11 25.71
CA SER A 443 12.53 7.48 24.53
C SER A 443 11.97 6.10 24.25
N ILE A 444 11.63 5.86 22.98
CA ILE A 444 11.42 4.53 22.38
C ILE A 444 12.64 4.08 21.54
N LEU A 445 13.53 5.01 21.17
CA LEU A 445 14.73 4.72 20.38
C LEU A 445 15.74 3.84 21.13
N PHE A 446 16.11 4.19 22.36
CA PHE A 446 17.08 3.39 23.12
C PHE A 446 16.55 2.00 23.48
N PRO A 447 15.28 1.83 23.89
CA PRO A 447 14.66 0.51 24.01
C PRO A 447 14.74 -0.32 22.72
N LEU A 448 14.46 0.28 21.56
CA LEU A 448 14.58 -0.39 20.27
C LEU A 448 16.02 -0.83 19.99
N LEU A 449 16.99 0.08 20.13
CA LEU A 449 18.40 -0.22 19.88
C LEU A 449 18.91 -1.30 20.84
N ALA A 450 18.55 -1.24 22.12
CA ALA A 450 18.89 -2.25 23.12
C ALA A 450 18.26 -3.61 22.77
N THR A 451 17.00 -3.61 22.31
CA THR A 451 16.30 -4.83 21.85
C THR A 451 17.08 -5.51 20.74
N TYR A 452 17.37 -4.79 19.65
CA TYR A 452 18.05 -5.36 18.50
C TYR A 452 19.52 -5.71 18.79
N CYS A 453 20.24 -4.89 19.56
CA CYS A 453 21.60 -5.26 19.98
C CYS A 453 21.60 -6.57 20.82
N SER A 454 20.58 -6.78 21.64
CA SER A 454 20.44 -8.00 22.45
C SER A 454 20.09 -9.21 21.58
N LEU A 455 19.16 -9.07 20.63
CA LEU A 455 18.80 -10.11 19.67
C LEU A 455 20.01 -10.57 18.84
N TYR A 456 20.81 -9.61 18.37
CA TYR A 456 22.01 -9.86 17.57
C TYR A 456 23.26 -10.18 18.42
N LYS A 457 23.12 -10.30 19.75
CA LYS A 457 24.23 -10.57 20.69
C LYS A 457 25.39 -9.57 20.57
N ALA A 458 25.10 -8.33 20.17
CA ALA A 458 26.04 -7.23 20.05
C ALA A 458 26.33 -6.59 21.41
N THR A 459 26.86 -7.36 22.36
CA THR A 459 27.02 -6.98 23.78
C THR A 459 27.82 -5.70 23.97
N LYS A 460 28.85 -5.47 23.14
CA LYS A 460 29.64 -4.21 23.15
C LYS A 460 28.76 -3.00 22.85
N LEU A 461 27.86 -3.08 21.86
CA LEU A 461 26.95 -1.99 21.52
C LEU A 461 25.91 -1.77 22.62
N SER A 462 25.41 -2.85 23.24
CA SER A 462 24.52 -2.75 24.40
C SER A 462 25.17 -2.00 25.57
N SER A 463 26.47 -2.22 25.83
CA SER A 463 27.23 -1.45 26.83
C SER A 463 27.31 0.03 26.48
N VAL A 464 27.63 0.37 25.23
CA VAL A 464 27.69 1.78 24.78
C VAL A 464 26.31 2.45 24.89
N ILE A 465 25.23 1.78 24.51
CA ILE A 465 23.86 2.30 24.69
C ILE A 465 23.57 2.60 26.16
N LYS A 466 23.96 1.69 27.06
CA LYS A 466 23.81 1.88 28.50
C LYS A 466 24.61 3.08 29.01
N GLU A 467 25.85 3.23 28.57
CA GLU A 467 26.71 4.38 28.90
C GLU A 467 26.09 5.71 28.44
N ILE A 468 25.59 5.78 27.19
CA ILE A 468 24.90 6.98 26.68
C ILE A 468 23.72 7.34 27.58
N VAL A 469 22.89 6.35 27.95
CA VAL A 469 21.70 6.62 28.77
C VAL A 469 22.07 7.04 30.18
N ASP A 470 23.00 6.34 30.83
CA ASP A 470 23.41 6.61 32.20
C ASP A 470 24.12 7.98 32.31
N GLU A 471 24.92 8.37 31.32
CA GLU A 471 25.68 9.64 31.34
C GLU A 471 24.89 10.84 30.83
N HIS A 472 24.09 10.67 29.77
CA HIS A 472 23.45 11.80 29.08
C HIS A 472 21.94 11.90 29.29
N LEU A 473 21.29 10.84 29.76
CA LEU A 473 19.82 10.74 29.85
C LEU A 473 19.31 10.24 31.22
N PRO A 474 19.87 10.68 32.36
CA PRO A 474 19.48 10.16 33.68
C PRO A 474 18.01 10.41 34.03
N SER A 475 17.41 11.46 33.46
CA SER A 475 16.00 11.85 33.67
C SER A 475 15.05 11.32 32.58
N CYS A 476 15.55 10.55 31.60
CA CYS A 476 14.76 10.03 30.49
C CYS A 476 13.92 8.82 30.90
N THR A 477 12.63 8.84 30.58
CA THR A 477 11.77 7.66 30.73
C THR A 477 11.90 6.76 29.50
N LEU A 478 12.59 5.63 29.63
CA LEU A 478 12.64 4.60 28.60
C LEU A 478 11.31 3.83 28.53
N GLN A 479 10.71 3.77 27.33
CA GLN A 479 9.35 3.28 27.12
C GLN A 479 9.30 2.14 26.11
N TYR A 480 8.54 1.10 26.43
CA TYR A 480 8.19 0.04 25.49
C TYR A 480 6.66 -0.07 25.42
N TRP A 481 6.10 0.28 24.25
CA TRP A 481 4.66 0.42 24.03
C TRP A 481 4.05 -0.86 23.47
N TYR A 482 2.80 -1.14 23.83
CA TYR A 482 2.01 -2.27 23.35
C TYR A 482 0.51 -1.92 23.30
N PRO A 483 -0.30 -2.68 22.53
CA PRO A 483 -1.71 -2.39 22.37
C PRO A 483 -2.45 -2.78 23.65
N ASN A 484 -3.54 -2.09 23.94
CA ASN A 484 -4.40 -2.38 25.07
C ASN A 484 -5.83 -2.65 24.59
N LYS A 485 -6.76 -2.83 25.53
CA LYS A 485 -8.18 -3.14 25.22
C LYS A 485 -8.89 -2.08 24.38
N THR A 486 -8.39 -0.84 24.36
CA THR A 486 -8.95 0.27 23.57
C THR A 486 -8.25 0.46 22.22
N SER A 487 -7.13 -0.25 21.98
CA SER A 487 -6.37 -0.10 20.74
C SER A 487 -7.18 -0.48 19.51
N GLU A 488 -7.94 -1.58 19.57
CA GLU A 488 -8.76 -2.01 18.42
C GLU A 488 -9.76 -0.94 17.96
N GLU A 489 -10.31 -0.13 18.89
CA GLU A 489 -11.26 0.95 18.57
C GLU A 489 -10.58 2.19 17.94
N HIS A 490 -9.34 2.48 18.33
CA HIS A 490 -8.71 3.76 18.04
C HIS A 490 -7.53 3.70 17.06
N MET A 491 -6.93 2.53 16.87
CA MET A 491 -5.66 2.39 16.17
C MET A 491 -5.72 2.83 14.70
N TYR A 492 -6.72 2.36 13.94
CA TYR A 492 -6.76 2.56 12.50
C TYR A 492 -7.28 3.95 12.08
N ALA A 493 -8.17 4.55 12.89
CA ALA A 493 -8.70 5.89 12.65
C ALA A 493 -7.96 7.00 13.43
N ASN A 494 -7.03 6.64 14.32
CA ASN A 494 -6.36 7.54 15.28
C ASN A 494 -7.34 8.48 15.99
N SER A 495 -8.45 7.91 16.48
CA SER A 495 -9.56 8.71 17.03
C SER A 495 -9.32 9.16 18.47
N LYS A 496 -8.54 8.41 19.26
CA LYS A 496 -8.12 8.75 20.63
C LYS A 496 -6.76 8.10 20.96
N SER A 497 -6.11 8.62 22.00
CA SER A 497 -4.93 7.97 22.58
C SER A 497 -5.27 6.57 23.10
N HIS A 498 -4.41 5.60 22.80
CA HIS A 498 -4.59 4.19 23.17
C HIS A 498 -3.25 3.48 23.43
N GLY A 499 -3.31 2.20 23.79
CA GLY A 499 -2.14 1.41 24.16
C GLY A 499 -1.65 1.66 25.58
N LEU A 500 -0.61 0.93 25.97
CA LEU A 500 0.08 1.02 27.25
C LEU A 500 1.58 1.07 26.99
N ALA A 501 2.34 1.67 27.89
CA ALA A 501 3.79 1.68 27.83
C ALA A 501 4.36 1.21 29.16
N THR A 502 5.25 0.22 29.12
CA THR A 502 6.10 -0.08 30.28
C THR A 502 7.19 0.98 30.37
N THR A 503 7.40 1.51 31.58
CA THR A 503 8.43 2.51 31.87
C THR A 503 9.59 1.87 32.60
N GLY A 504 10.80 2.39 32.40
CA GLY A 504 12.01 1.84 33.05
C GLY A 504 12.52 0.60 32.34
N PHE A 505 12.42 0.59 31.01
CA PHE A 505 12.92 -0.50 30.17
C PHE A 505 14.40 -0.79 30.47
N PRO A 506 14.80 -2.06 30.70
CA PRO A 506 16.18 -2.40 31.01
C PRO A 506 17.09 -2.23 29.79
N LEU A 507 18.39 -2.09 30.02
CA LEU A 507 19.38 -1.94 28.94
C LEU A 507 20.43 -3.06 28.91
N THR A 508 20.43 -3.97 29.89
CA THR A 508 21.32 -5.12 29.85
C THR A 508 20.71 -6.22 28.98
N PRO A 509 21.50 -6.96 28.17
CA PRO A 509 20.94 -7.87 27.17
C PRO A 509 19.99 -8.94 27.72
N GLU A 510 20.33 -9.56 28.85
CA GLU A 510 19.52 -10.61 29.47
C GLU A 510 18.20 -10.06 30.02
N GLU A 511 18.24 -8.89 30.67
CA GLU A 511 17.04 -8.23 31.21
C GLU A 511 16.13 -7.72 30.09
N VAL A 512 16.70 -7.21 28.98
CA VAL A 512 15.96 -6.79 27.79
C VAL A 512 15.13 -7.94 27.23
N LEU A 513 15.78 -9.08 26.95
CA LEU A 513 15.08 -10.25 26.39
C LEU A 513 14.05 -10.82 27.38
N THR A 514 14.36 -10.81 28.67
CA THR A 514 13.43 -11.25 29.73
C THR A 514 12.21 -10.34 29.81
N HIS A 515 12.42 -9.02 29.77
CA HIS A 515 11.36 -8.02 29.80
C HIS A 515 10.42 -8.17 28.60
N ILE A 516 10.98 -8.20 27.39
CA ILE A 516 10.20 -8.38 26.16
C ILE A 516 9.45 -9.71 26.19
N GLY A 517 10.12 -10.81 26.54
CA GLY A 517 9.49 -12.13 26.61
C GLY A 517 8.36 -12.21 27.64
N LYS A 518 8.42 -11.42 28.71
CA LYS A 518 7.32 -11.29 29.68
C LYS A 518 6.16 -10.48 29.12
N GLU A 519 6.43 -9.29 28.57
CA GLU A 519 5.39 -8.44 27.98
C GLU A 519 4.68 -9.14 26.82
N CYS A 520 5.41 -9.89 26.00
CA CYS A 520 4.87 -10.74 24.93
C CYS A 520 3.88 -11.80 25.43
N LYS A 521 4.09 -12.37 26.63
CA LYS A 521 3.20 -13.35 27.24
C LYS A 521 1.98 -12.72 27.92
N GLU A 522 2.13 -11.50 28.44
CA GLU A 522 1.08 -10.80 29.19
C GLU A 522 0.18 -9.93 28.28
N SER A 523 0.70 -9.50 27.13
CA SER A 523 0.03 -8.61 26.17
C SER A 523 -0.71 -9.37 25.08
N ASN A 524 -1.81 -10.04 25.44
CA ASN A 524 -2.66 -10.75 24.47
C ASN A 524 -3.40 -9.81 23.50
N GLN A 525 -3.43 -8.49 23.77
CA GLN A 525 -4.29 -7.58 23.02
C GLN A 525 -3.83 -7.32 21.59
N TYR A 526 -2.55 -7.55 21.30
CA TYR A 526 -2.06 -7.55 19.92
C TYR A 526 -2.76 -8.62 19.08
N TRP A 527 -2.86 -9.84 19.60
CA TRP A 527 -3.53 -10.97 18.94
C TRP A 527 -5.04 -10.81 18.83
N GLU A 528 -5.62 -9.95 19.67
CA GLU A 528 -7.04 -9.65 19.63
C GLU A 528 -7.42 -8.64 18.55
N LEU A 529 -6.44 -7.91 17.98
CA LEU A 529 -6.66 -6.94 16.90
C LEU A 529 -7.27 -7.64 15.68
N SER A 530 -8.30 -7.02 15.11
CA SER A 530 -9.00 -7.56 13.95
C SER A 530 -8.06 -7.85 12.78
N ALA A 531 -7.14 -6.93 12.50
CA ALA A 531 -6.14 -7.07 11.45
C ALA A 531 -5.27 -8.31 11.64
N VAL A 532 -4.85 -8.60 12.88
CA VAL A 532 -4.01 -9.77 13.18
C VAL A 532 -4.82 -11.07 13.05
N LYS A 533 -6.06 -11.08 13.56
CA LYS A 533 -6.96 -12.25 13.47
C LYS A 533 -7.33 -12.63 12.04
N GLU A 534 -7.46 -11.65 11.16
CA GLU A 534 -7.80 -11.87 9.75
C GLU A 534 -6.56 -12.14 8.86
N GLY A 535 -5.36 -12.29 9.44
CA GLY A 535 -4.13 -12.59 8.70
C GLY A 535 -3.49 -11.37 8.02
N HIS A 536 -3.81 -10.17 8.48
CA HIS A 536 -3.28 -8.92 7.93
C HIS A 536 -2.56 -8.07 8.99
N PRO A 537 -1.56 -8.62 9.74
CA PRO A 537 -0.86 -7.88 10.80
C PRO A 537 -0.15 -6.62 10.28
N HIS A 538 0.19 -6.57 8.99
CA HIS A 538 0.83 -5.44 8.35
C HIS A 538 -0.06 -4.18 8.26
N ILE A 539 -1.39 -4.29 8.42
CA ILE A 539 -2.27 -3.13 8.61
C ILE A 539 -1.93 -2.42 9.93
N VAL A 540 -1.59 -3.18 10.97
CA VAL A 540 -1.14 -2.65 12.28
C VAL A 540 0.17 -1.89 12.11
N LEU A 541 1.12 -2.43 11.35
CA LEU A 541 2.41 -1.77 11.07
C LEU A 541 2.23 -0.51 10.21
N SER A 542 1.29 -0.54 9.27
CA SER A 542 0.90 0.64 8.48
C SER A 542 0.34 1.74 9.39
N ALA A 543 -0.48 1.38 10.39
CA ALA A 543 -0.97 2.33 11.40
C ALA A 543 0.16 2.89 12.28
N CYS A 544 1.09 2.04 12.72
CA CYS A 544 2.28 2.45 13.47
C CYS A 544 3.10 3.49 12.70
N ARG A 545 3.38 3.22 11.41
CA ARG A 545 4.12 4.14 10.55
C ARG A 545 3.39 5.46 10.33
N TYR A 546 2.12 5.37 9.96
CA TYR A 546 1.31 6.52 9.53
C TYR A 546 0.96 7.46 10.70
N TYR A 547 0.59 6.90 11.86
CA TYR A 547 0.22 7.68 13.06
C TYR A 547 1.34 7.83 14.10
N ARG A 548 2.52 7.28 13.80
CA ARG A 548 3.69 7.30 14.68
C ARG A 548 3.48 6.58 16.01
N TYR A 549 2.78 5.44 16.00
CA TYR A 549 2.82 4.52 17.14
C TYR A 549 4.11 3.70 17.13
N PRO A 550 4.72 3.41 18.29
CA PRO A 550 5.91 2.55 18.35
C PRO A 550 5.64 1.19 17.68
N VAL A 551 6.65 0.69 16.96
CA VAL A 551 6.55 -0.60 16.26
C VAL A 551 6.64 -1.74 17.28
N LEU A 552 5.73 -2.68 17.14
CA LEU A 552 5.78 -3.96 17.82
C LEU A 552 6.23 -5.00 16.82
N ARG A 553 7.23 -5.79 17.19
CA ARG A 553 7.51 -7.04 16.48
C ARG A 553 6.56 -8.11 17.03
N ASP A 554 6.18 -9.05 16.17
CA ASP A 554 5.41 -10.23 16.53
C ASP A 554 6.03 -10.93 17.77
N PRO A 555 5.29 -11.03 18.89
CA PRO A 555 5.73 -11.70 20.11
C PRO A 555 6.23 -13.15 19.94
N HIS A 556 5.67 -13.90 18.98
CA HIS A 556 6.04 -15.29 18.72
C HIS A 556 7.35 -15.42 17.94
N GLU A 557 7.75 -14.41 17.18
CA GLU A 557 9.04 -14.41 16.49
C GLU A 557 10.23 -14.10 17.42
N PHE A 558 9.99 -13.69 18.67
CA PHE A 558 11.01 -13.65 19.72
C PHE A 558 11.28 -15.02 20.38
N SER A 559 10.54 -16.06 20.00
CA SER A 559 10.63 -17.40 20.60
C SER A 559 11.43 -18.42 19.79
N MET A 560 12.08 -17.99 18.70
CA MET A 560 13.22 -18.67 18.07
C MET A 560 14.52 -18.07 18.59
#